data_AF-A0A965FJL1-F1
#
_entry.id   AF-A0A965FJL1-F1
#
_cell.length_a   1.000
_cell.length_b   1.000
_cell.length_c   1.000
_cell.angle_alpha   90.00
_cell.angle_beta   90.00
_cell.angle_gamma   90.00
#
_symmetry.space_group_name_H-M   'P 1'
#
loop_
_entity.id
_entity.type
_entity.pdbx_description
1 polymer ?
#
loop_
_entity_poly.entity_id
_entity_poly.type
_entity_poly.pdbx_seq_one_letter_code
_entity_poly.pdbx_strand_id
1 'polypeptide(L)'
;MKKISGLLLVALFAAQVPAAVPAEVPPAIAVIDIGTNSSLFKDAIATEVCVISSYKCPNGKLFMEGPGAANIPVTTNKDLNHGTQMLSVVTMVNPKAKIIPIRIAGMTPNGNLALYSLDDVKAGLDWV
;
A
#
# COMPACT_ATOMS: atom_id res chain seq x y z
N MET A 1 26.56 -43.74 32.66
CA MET A 1 26.35 -42.35 33.13
C MET A 1 26.60 -41.26 32.05
N LYS A 2 27.37 -41.52 30.98
CA LYS A 2 27.69 -40.51 29.94
C LYS A 2 26.57 -40.15 28.93
N LYS A 3 25.49 -40.95 28.86
CA LYS A 3 24.38 -40.74 27.89
C LYS A 3 23.24 -39.84 28.42
N ILE A 4 23.23 -39.55 29.73
CA ILE A 4 22.17 -38.78 30.37
C ILE A 4 22.47 -37.27 30.28
N SER A 5 23.74 -36.87 30.31
CA SER A 5 24.13 -35.46 30.16
C SER A 5 23.81 -34.85 28.80
N GLY A 6 23.85 -35.64 27.71
CA GLY A 6 23.53 -35.14 26.36
C GLY A 6 22.04 -34.86 26.16
N LEU A 7 21.16 -35.65 26.79
CA LEU A 7 19.71 -35.47 26.67
C LEU A 7 19.22 -34.23 27.44
N LEU A 8 19.85 -33.91 28.57
CA LEU A 8 19.51 -32.74 29.36
C LEU A 8 19.89 -31.43 28.64
N LEU A 9 21.00 -31.42 27.90
CA LEU A 9 21.42 -30.23 27.13
C LEU A 9 20.49 -29.92 25.94
N VAL A 10 19.96 -30.94 25.26
CA VAL A 10 19.04 -30.74 24.12
C VAL A 10 17.67 -30.23 24.59
N ALA A 11 17.21 -30.67 25.76
CA ALA A 11 15.95 -30.20 26.34
C ALA A 11 16.00 -28.72 26.78
N LEU A 12 17.15 -28.23 27.24
CA LEU A 12 17.30 -26.82 27.62
C LEU A 12 17.29 -25.86 26.40
N PHE A 13 17.78 -26.28 25.23
CA PHE A 13 17.79 -25.42 24.04
C PHE A 13 16.41 -25.29 23.37
N ALA A 14 15.55 -26.31 23.47
CA ALA A 14 14.20 -26.26 22.91
C ALA A 14 13.26 -25.29 23.65
N ALA A 15 13.57 -24.95 24.92
CA ALA A 15 12.77 -24.05 25.75
C ALA A 15 13.08 -22.55 25.49
N GLN A 16 14.07 -22.22 24.65
CA GLN A 16 14.50 -20.85 24.40
C GLN A 16 13.99 -20.27 23.08
N VAL A 17 13.14 -20.98 22.34
CA VAL A 17 12.52 -20.42 21.12
C VAL A 17 11.58 -19.30 21.59
N PRO A 18 11.88 -18.02 21.30
CA PRO A 18 10.97 -16.95 21.64
C PRO A 18 9.64 -17.23 20.95
N ALA A 19 8.54 -17.19 21.70
CA ALA A 19 7.23 -17.18 21.09
C ALA A 19 7.21 -16.03 20.07
N ALA A 20 6.79 -16.31 18.84
CA ALA A 20 6.62 -15.27 17.83
C ALA A 20 5.64 -14.23 18.40
N VAL A 21 6.17 -13.08 18.81
CA VAL A 21 5.35 -11.93 19.15
C VAL A 21 4.68 -11.50 17.85
N PRO A 22 3.34 -11.42 17.79
CA PRO A 22 2.67 -10.84 16.64
C PRO A 22 3.29 -9.47 16.36
N ALA A 23 3.79 -9.28 15.15
CA ALA A 23 4.29 -7.98 14.75
C ALA A 23 3.15 -6.97 14.95
N GLU A 24 3.40 -5.91 15.71
CA GLU A 24 2.47 -4.80 15.83
C GLU A 24 2.23 -4.27 14.42
N VAL A 25 1.03 -4.49 13.87
CA VAL A 25 0.67 -3.98 12.55
C VAL A 25 0.48 -2.48 12.72
N PRO A 26 1.37 -1.63 12.15
CA PRO A 26 1.21 -0.20 12.29
C PRO A 26 -0.15 0.20 11.71
N PRO A 27 -0.89 1.12 12.35
CA PRO A 27 -2.10 1.64 11.76
C PRO A 27 -1.79 2.18 10.36
N ALA A 28 -2.61 1.75 9.38
CA ALA A 28 -2.49 2.16 8.00
C ALA A 28 -3.60 3.16 7.65
N ILE A 29 -3.25 4.19 6.89
CA ILE A 29 -4.19 5.18 6.38
C ILE A 29 -4.42 4.88 4.89
N ALA A 30 -5.65 4.50 4.54
CA ALA A 30 -6.08 4.39 3.17
C ALA A 30 -6.35 5.78 2.59
N VAL A 31 -5.79 6.07 1.41
CA VAL A 31 -5.99 7.34 0.70
C VAL A 31 -6.59 7.03 -0.66
N ILE A 32 -7.91 7.23 -0.77
CA ILE A 32 -8.69 7.01 -2.00
C ILE A 32 -8.65 8.28 -2.83
N ASP A 33 -7.93 8.25 -3.95
CA ASP A 33 -7.66 9.42 -4.77
C ASP A 33 -7.37 9.04 -6.23
N ILE A 34 -6.91 10.00 -7.04
CA ILE A 34 -6.59 9.79 -8.46
C ILE A 34 -5.29 8.98 -8.70
N GLY A 35 -4.58 8.62 -7.63
CA GLY A 35 -3.25 8.00 -7.67
C GLY A 35 -2.15 8.92 -7.11
N THR A 36 -0.93 8.42 -7.05
CA THR A 36 0.21 9.13 -6.45
C THR A 36 1.53 8.85 -7.17
N ASN A 37 2.52 9.72 -7.01
CA ASN A 37 3.90 9.38 -7.32
C ASN A 37 4.49 8.49 -6.20
N SER A 38 4.27 7.18 -6.30
CA SER A 38 4.63 6.20 -5.28
C SER A 38 6.14 6.19 -4.98
N SER A 39 6.98 6.62 -5.93
CA SER A 39 8.43 6.67 -5.77
C SER A 39 8.90 7.61 -4.64
N LEU A 40 8.07 8.58 -4.22
CA LEU A 40 8.36 9.52 -3.14
C LEU A 40 8.07 8.95 -1.74
N PHE A 41 7.34 7.84 -1.64
CA PHE A 41 6.81 7.33 -0.38
C PHE A 41 7.12 5.84 -0.13
N LYS A 42 8.18 5.31 -0.75
CA LYS A 42 8.52 3.87 -0.75
C LYS A 42 8.55 3.24 0.65
N ASP A 43 9.05 3.97 1.64
CA ASP A 43 9.18 3.47 3.02
C ASP A 43 7.88 3.57 3.82
N ALA A 44 6.92 4.38 3.36
CA ALA A 44 5.63 4.60 4.01
C ALA A 44 4.52 3.71 3.45
N ILE A 45 4.58 3.36 2.16
CA ILE A 45 3.58 2.53 1.48
C ILE A 45 3.63 1.08 1.98
N ALA A 46 2.50 0.58 2.46
CA ALA A 46 2.34 -0.85 2.82
C ALA A 46 1.93 -1.70 1.61
N THR A 47 0.99 -1.19 0.82
CA THR A 47 0.52 -1.78 -0.44
C THR A 47 -0.09 -0.65 -1.27
N GLU A 48 -0.35 -0.90 -2.54
CA GLU A 48 -1.05 0.04 -3.43
C GLU A 48 -2.23 -0.67 -4.08
N VAL A 49 -3.28 0.07 -4.39
CA VAL A 49 -4.49 -0.46 -5.02
C VAL A 49 -4.87 0.44 -6.19
N CYS A 50 -5.37 -0.17 -7.25
CA CYS A 50 -6.09 0.50 -8.31
C CYS A 50 -7.38 -0.27 -8.55
N VAL A 51 -8.50 0.45 -8.45
CA VAL A 51 -9.84 -0.08 -8.67
C VAL A 51 -10.64 0.97 -9.42
N ILE A 52 -10.95 0.70 -10.69
CA ILE A 52 -11.56 1.66 -11.60
C ILE A 52 -12.59 0.97 -12.50
N SER A 53 -13.58 1.72 -12.96
CA SER A 53 -14.68 1.30 -13.83
C SER A 53 -14.41 1.59 -15.31
N SER A 54 -13.43 2.47 -15.59
CA SER A 54 -13.07 2.91 -16.93
C SER A 54 -11.55 3.01 -17.09
N TYR A 55 -11.06 2.85 -18.32
CA TYR A 55 -9.63 2.77 -18.65
C TYR A 55 -8.97 1.53 -18.02
N LYS A 56 -7.70 1.63 -17.62
CA LYS A 56 -6.90 0.50 -17.16
C LYS A 56 -5.96 0.92 -16.03
N CYS A 57 -5.89 0.09 -15.01
CA CYS A 57 -4.78 0.07 -14.06
C CYS A 57 -3.47 -0.32 -14.78
N PRO A 58 -2.31 -0.15 -14.15
CA PRO A 58 -1.01 -0.41 -14.79
C PRO A 58 -0.84 -1.84 -15.32
N ASN A 59 -1.53 -2.83 -14.75
CA ASN A 59 -1.55 -4.22 -15.25
C ASN A 59 -2.48 -4.45 -16.46
N GLY A 60 -3.11 -3.41 -16.99
CA GLY A 60 -4.04 -3.49 -18.13
C GLY A 60 -5.47 -3.94 -17.78
N LYS A 61 -5.78 -4.15 -16.49
CA LYS A 61 -7.10 -4.56 -15.98
C LYS A 61 -7.79 -3.42 -15.23
N LEU A 62 -9.02 -3.66 -14.79
CA LEU A 62 -9.80 -2.73 -13.95
C LEU A 62 -9.43 -2.79 -12.46
N PHE A 63 -8.68 -3.82 -12.07
CA PHE A 63 -8.20 -4.02 -10.71
C PHE A 63 -6.72 -4.42 -10.71
N MET A 64 -5.96 -3.81 -9.81
CA MET A 64 -4.59 -4.18 -9.50
C MET A 64 -4.33 -3.91 -8.02
N GLU A 65 -3.67 -4.84 -7.35
CA GLU A 65 -3.12 -4.62 -6.02
C GLU A 65 -1.63 -4.97 -6.02
N GLY A 66 -0.88 -4.24 -5.21
CA GLY A 66 0.57 -4.38 -5.06
C GLY A 66 1.36 -3.25 -5.73
N PRO A 67 2.70 -3.38 -5.76
CA PRO A 67 3.59 -2.29 -6.14
C PRO A 67 3.25 -1.67 -7.50
N GLY A 68 3.15 -0.34 -7.51
CA GLY A 68 2.85 0.46 -8.68
C GLY A 68 1.37 0.56 -9.05
N ALA A 69 0.45 -0.14 -8.36
CA ALA A 69 -0.97 -0.11 -8.72
C ALA A 69 -1.55 1.32 -8.71
N ALA A 70 -1.24 2.10 -7.68
CA ALA A 70 -1.70 3.48 -7.54
C ALA A 70 -0.75 4.50 -8.20
N ASN A 71 0.37 4.04 -8.78
CA ASN A 71 1.39 4.92 -9.32
C ASN A 71 0.89 5.67 -10.55
N ILE A 72 1.17 6.96 -10.58
CA ILE A 72 0.95 7.84 -11.73
C ILE A 72 2.26 8.50 -12.15
N PRO A 73 2.45 8.79 -13.45
CA PRO A 73 3.64 9.49 -13.93
C PRO A 73 3.77 10.89 -13.31
N VAL A 74 5.01 11.32 -13.08
CA VAL A 74 5.30 12.71 -12.68
C VAL A 74 4.83 13.64 -13.78
N THR A 75 4.09 14.69 -13.40
CA THR A 75 3.47 15.61 -14.35
C THR A 75 3.39 17.03 -13.79
N THR A 76 3.43 18.02 -14.67
CA THR A 76 3.19 19.42 -14.34
C THR A 76 1.70 19.74 -14.24
N ASN A 77 0.82 18.80 -14.63
CA ASN A 77 -0.61 18.94 -14.45
C ASN A 77 -0.95 18.86 -12.95
N LYS A 78 -1.38 20.00 -12.38
CA LYS A 78 -1.71 20.12 -10.95
C LYS A 78 -2.87 19.21 -10.55
N ASP A 79 -3.82 18.96 -11.44
CA ASP A 79 -4.97 18.10 -11.17
C ASP A 79 -4.52 16.67 -10.89
N LEU A 80 -3.38 16.26 -11.45
CA LEU A 80 -2.81 14.93 -11.26
C LEU A 80 -1.92 14.81 -10.02
N ASN A 81 -1.65 15.89 -9.31
CA ASN A 81 -0.79 15.87 -8.13
C ASN A 81 -1.57 15.72 -6.81
N HIS A 82 -2.91 15.68 -6.85
CA HIS A 82 -3.77 15.71 -5.67
C HIS A 82 -3.46 14.58 -4.68
N GLY A 83 -3.50 13.31 -5.09
CA GLY A 83 -3.16 12.19 -4.21
C GLY A 83 -1.72 12.20 -3.69
N THR A 84 -0.77 12.74 -4.47
CA THR A 84 0.62 12.94 -3.99
C THR A 84 0.68 13.96 -2.85
N GLN A 85 -0.10 15.03 -2.92
CA GLN A 85 -0.19 16.04 -1.87
C GLN A 85 -0.90 15.49 -0.61
N MET A 86 -1.91 14.63 -0.78
CA MET A 86 -2.56 13.96 0.36
C MET A 86 -1.57 13.09 1.13
N LEU A 87 -0.74 12.31 0.42
CA LEU A 87 0.29 11.48 1.03
C LEU A 87 1.39 12.30 1.71
N SER A 88 1.76 13.47 1.17
CA SER A 88 2.74 14.34 1.82
C SER A 88 2.23 14.88 3.16
N VAL A 89 0.94 15.22 3.26
CA VAL A 89 0.33 15.64 4.53
C VAL A 89 0.30 14.49 5.52
N VAL A 90 -0.14 13.30 5.10
CA VAL A 90 -0.21 12.13 5.98
C VAL A 90 1.16 11.80 6.56
N THR A 91 2.18 11.72 5.72
CA THR A 91 3.55 11.37 6.13
C THR A 91 4.23 12.47 6.95
N MET A 92 3.85 13.74 6.74
CA MET A 92 4.31 14.86 7.57
C MET A 92 3.70 14.83 8.98
N VAL A 93 2.39 14.56 9.09
CA VAL A 93 1.67 14.59 10.37
C VAL A 93 1.93 13.32 11.20
N ASN A 94 1.95 12.16 10.55
CA ASN A 94 2.20 10.88 11.21
C ASN A 94 3.24 10.06 10.43
N PRO A 95 4.54 10.36 10.58
CA PRO A 95 5.60 9.68 9.83
C PRO A 95 5.76 8.19 10.18
N LYS A 96 5.12 7.72 11.25
CA LYS A 96 5.12 6.30 11.64
C LYS A 96 3.96 5.51 11.03
N ALA A 97 2.91 6.18 10.57
CA ALA A 97 1.79 5.52 9.92
C ALA A 97 2.23 4.89 8.60
N LYS A 98 1.68 3.71 8.31
CA LYS A 98 1.73 3.18 6.95
C LYS A 98 0.62 3.79 6.12
N ILE A 99 0.81 3.83 4.81
CA ILE A 99 -0.18 4.37 3.88
C ILE A 99 -0.53 3.34 2.81
N ILE A 100 -1.78 3.40 2.36
CA ILE A 100 -2.31 2.58 1.28
C ILE A 100 -2.97 3.53 0.27
N PRO A 101 -2.24 3.99 -0.76
CA PRO A 101 -2.85 4.75 -1.84
C PRO A 101 -3.76 3.83 -2.67
N ILE A 102 -5.00 4.26 -2.87
CA ILE A 102 -6.03 3.60 -3.67
C ILE A 102 -6.38 4.52 -4.82
N ARG A 103 -6.01 4.12 -6.04
CA ARG A 103 -6.30 4.86 -7.27
C ARG A 103 -7.68 4.51 -7.81
N ILE A 104 -8.56 5.51 -7.89
CA ILE A 104 -9.93 5.38 -8.40
C ILE A 104 -10.18 6.14 -9.71
N ALA A 105 -9.13 6.72 -10.32
CA ALA A 105 -9.27 7.44 -11.58
C ALA A 105 -8.42 6.84 -12.71
N GLY A 106 -9.06 6.71 -13.88
CA GLY A 106 -8.39 6.36 -15.12
C GLY A 106 -7.48 7.49 -15.63
N MET A 107 -6.60 7.13 -16.57
CA MET A 107 -5.80 8.10 -17.32
C MET A 107 -6.01 7.89 -18.81
N THR A 108 -6.21 9.01 -19.53
CA THR A 108 -6.23 8.99 -20.99
C THR A 108 -4.83 8.68 -21.55
N PRO A 109 -4.72 8.23 -22.82
CA PRO A 109 -3.43 7.99 -23.45
C PRO A 109 -2.49 9.22 -23.47
N ASN A 110 -3.06 10.43 -23.43
CA ASN A 110 -2.31 11.69 -23.40
C ASN A 110 -1.88 12.09 -21.97
N GLY A 111 -2.13 11.25 -20.97
CA GLY A 111 -1.75 11.51 -19.58
C GLY A 111 -2.66 12.51 -18.86
N ASN A 112 -3.88 12.74 -19.35
CA ASN A 112 -4.88 13.53 -18.63
C ASN A 112 -5.77 12.64 -17.75
N LEU A 113 -6.31 13.22 -16.67
CA LEU A 113 -7.32 12.60 -15.84
C LEU A 113 -8.51 12.17 -16.71
N ALA A 114 -8.93 10.92 -16.55
CA ALA A 114 -10.07 10.40 -17.28
C ALA A 114 -11.35 10.48 -16.45
N LEU A 115 -12.48 10.03 -17.02
CA LEU A 115 -13.74 9.94 -16.30
C LEU A 115 -13.63 8.97 -15.13
N TYR A 116 -14.19 9.36 -14.00
CA TYR A 116 -14.44 8.56 -12.81
C TYR A 116 -15.85 8.87 -12.31
N SER A 117 -16.37 8.02 -11.43
CA SER A 117 -17.76 7.98 -11.01
C SER A 117 -17.87 7.66 -9.52
N LEU A 118 -19.09 7.72 -8.99
CA LEU A 118 -19.37 7.27 -7.62
C LEU A 118 -19.13 5.76 -7.44
N ASP A 119 -19.20 4.97 -8.52
CA ASP A 119 -18.91 3.53 -8.45
C ASP A 119 -17.43 3.28 -8.16
N ASP A 120 -16.53 4.13 -8.66
CA ASP A 120 -15.09 4.03 -8.38
C ASP A 120 -14.78 4.36 -6.92
N VAL A 121 -15.44 5.41 -6.38
CA VAL A 121 -15.35 5.76 -4.95
C VAL A 121 -15.89 4.62 -4.09
N LYS A 122 -17.04 4.05 -4.46
CA LYS A 122 -17.63 2.91 -3.77
C LYS A 122 -16.70 1.69 -3.81
N ALA A 123 -16.10 1.38 -4.95
CA ALA A 123 -15.18 0.26 -5.07
C ALA A 123 -13.90 0.45 -4.24
N GLY A 124 -13.41 1.70 -4.14
CA GLY A 124 -12.33 2.04 -3.22
C GLY A 124 -12.71 1.84 -1.76
N LEU A 125 -13.94 2.22 -1.37
CA LEU A 125 -14.47 2.00 -0.02
C LEU A 125 -14.72 0.53 0.29
N ASP A 126 -15.23 -0.25 -0.66
CA ASP A 126 -15.50 -1.69 -0.49
C ASP A 126 -14.19 -2.51 -0.36
N TRP A 127 -13.04 -1.96 -0.80
CA TRP A 127 -11.73 -2.59 -0.60
C TRP A 127 -11.15 -2.37 0.80
N VAL A 128 -11.44 -1.22 1.44
CA VAL A 128 -10.94 -0.84 2.77
C VAL A 128 -11.62 -1.66 3.87
#